data_AF-A0A099T7Q2-F1
#
_entry.id   AF-A0A099T7Q2-F1
#
_cell.length_a   1.000
_cell.length_b   1.000
_cell.length_c   1.000
_cell.angle_alpha   90.00
_cell.angle_beta   90.00
_cell.angle_gamma   90.00
#
_symmetry.space_group_name_H-M   'P 1'
#
loop_
_entity.id
_entity.type
_entity.pdbx_description
1 polymer ?
#
loop_
_entity_poly.entity_id
_entity_poly.type
_entity_poly.pdbx_seq_one_letter_code
_entity_poly.pdbx_strand_id
1 'polypeptide(L)'
;MTNALGIYNKCIAALHLTCQITNEYDVRLWHIVEEDVPVSHADLDSRDYACELDSAVSKIPFDSKIILRPHSFMQKIYESVYLVKLQSTFRFADNVHDYFTLDGCSALFDGELEELTATYTAPAVVLGALDYALYVSNKAELKDFRLEGYHESYIRELAAERCAEFAALLPWLEHFWQRLSVLEGEPEFNHLVKQLQVIVPKIDQVHLYDFAKYKLLLTMAGDFSPLVNHLQAAKQTVVVSTP
;
A
#
# COMPACT_ATOMS: atom_id res chain seq x y z
N MET A 1 12.02 18.29 -11.71
CA MET A 1 11.86 16.86 -12.06
C MET A 1 11.72 15.94 -10.84
N THR A 2 12.22 16.28 -9.65
CA THR A 2 12.05 15.49 -8.40
C THR A 2 10.61 15.39 -7.88
N ASN A 3 9.73 16.34 -8.23
CA ASN A 3 8.33 16.34 -7.75
C ASN A 3 7.49 15.21 -8.37
N ALA A 4 7.69 14.90 -9.66
CA ALA A 4 6.89 13.90 -10.38
C ALA A 4 7.09 12.49 -9.82
N LEU A 5 8.34 12.05 -9.67
CA LEU A 5 8.67 10.77 -9.04
C LEU A 5 8.21 10.72 -7.57
N GLY A 6 8.28 11.84 -6.85
CA GLY A 6 7.75 11.95 -5.50
C GLY A 6 6.24 11.72 -5.43
N ILE A 7 5.47 12.31 -6.35
CA ILE A 7 4.02 12.10 -6.46
C ILE A 7 3.70 10.65 -6.83
N TYR A 8 4.43 10.07 -7.80
CA TYR A 8 4.28 8.68 -8.19
C TYR A 8 4.52 7.72 -7.02
N ASN A 9 5.64 7.87 -6.30
CA ASN A 9 5.95 7.05 -5.13
C ASN A 9 4.87 7.16 -4.04
N LYS A 10 4.30 8.35 -3.83
CA LYS A 10 3.18 8.53 -2.90
C LYS A 10 1.91 7.82 -3.37
N CYS A 11 1.61 7.83 -4.67
CA CYS A 11 0.47 7.08 -5.21
C CYS A 11 0.64 5.58 -4.95
N ILE A 12 1.82 5.03 -5.28
CA ILE A 12 2.11 3.61 -5.05
C ILE A 12 2.07 3.27 -3.56
N ALA A 13 2.66 4.10 -2.69
CA ALA A 13 2.63 3.89 -1.24
C ALA A 13 1.20 3.87 -0.70
N ALA A 14 0.36 4.83 -1.11
CA ALA A 14 -1.02 4.94 -0.67
C ALA A 14 -1.87 3.75 -1.14
N LEU A 15 -1.66 3.28 -2.38
CA LEU A 15 -2.36 2.11 -2.90
C LEU A 15 -1.88 0.81 -2.25
N HIS A 16 -0.56 0.65 -2.07
CA HIS A 16 0.03 -0.47 -1.36
C HIS A 16 -0.53 -0.60 0.07
N LEU A 17 -0.58 0.51 0.82
CA LEU A 17 -1.23 0.58 2.13
C LEU A 17 -2.72 0.22 2.07
N THR A 18 -3.45 0.75 1.09
CA THR A 18 -4.87 0.44 0.90
C THR A 18 -5.07 -1.06 0.76
N CYS A 19 -4.24 -1.72 -0.05
CA CYS A 19 -4.30 -3.16 -0.26
C CYS A 19 -3.88 -3.95 0.99
N GLN A 20 -2.78 -3.57 1.66
CA GLN A 20 -2.33 -4.23 2.89
C GLN A 20 -3.40 -4.19 3.98
N ILE A 21 -3.99 -3.01 4.23
CA ILE A 21 -5.04 -2.86 5.26
C ILE A 21 -6.29 -3.63 4.85
N THR A 22 -6.75 -3.46 3.61
CA THR A 22 -7.98 -4.13 3.12
C THR A 22 -7.89 -5.65 3.21
N ASN A 23 -6.70 -6.18 2.91
CA ASN A 23 -6.46 -7.61 2.95
C ASN A 23 -5.94 -8.10 4.30
N GLU A 24 -5.93 -7.26 5.34
CA GLU A 24 -5.50 -7.64 6.69
C GLU A 24 -4.13 -8.37 6.67
N TYR A 25 -3.17 -7.81 5.93
CA TYR A 25 -1.80 -8.35 5.84
C TYR A 25 -1.05 -8.07 7.13
N ASP A 26 -1.03 -9.06 8.01
CA ASP A 26 -0.41 -8.96 9.33
C ASP A 26 1.01 -9.52 9.29
N VAL A 27 2.00 -8.70 9.67
CA VAL A 27 3.41 -9.13 9.68
C VAL A 27 3.91 -9.27 11.10
N ARG A 28 4.44 -10.46 11.41
CA ARG A 28 5.05 -10.79 12.69
C ARG A 28 6.55 -10.96 12.53
N LEU A 29 7.30 -10.36 13.46
CA LEU A 29 8.74 -10.54 13.57
C LEU A 29 9.05 -11.40 14.79
N TRP A 30 9.74 -12.51 14.56
CA TRP A 30 10.11 -13.48 15.58
C TRP A 30 11.57 -13.32 15.92
N HIS A 31 11.91 -13.17 17.19
CA HIS A 31 13.30 -13.20 17.60
C HIS A 31 13.85 -14.63 17.44
N ILE A 32 14.99 -14.78 16.78
CA ILE A 32 15.56 -16.10 16.42
C ILE A 32 16.81 -16.47 17.22
N VAL A 33 17.25 -15.64 18.16
CA VAL A 33 18.44 -15.91 18.98
C VAL A 33 18.01 -16.42 20.36
N GLU A 34 18.59 -17.54 20.80
CA GLU A 34 18.32 -18.18 22.11
C GLU A 34 18.94 -17.44 23.31
N GLU A 35 19.70 -16.37 23.08
CA GLU A 35 20.34 -15.60 24.16
C GLU A 35 19.31 -14.74 24.89
N ASP A 36 19.42 -14.66 26.23
CA ASP A 36 18.67 -13.73 27.09
C ASP A 36 18.87 -12.31 26.56
N VAL A 37 17.96 -11.84 25.70
CA VAL A 37 18.00 -10.48 25.18
C VAL A 37 17.83 -9.54 26.39
N PRO A 38 18.77 -8.63 26.64
CA PRO A 38 18.58 -7.58 27.62
C PRO A 38 17.27 -6.83 27.37
N VAL A 39 16.47 -6.66 28.44
CA VAL A 39 15.12 -6.04 28.48
C VAL A 39 15.03 -4.64 27.83
N SER A 40 16.16 -4.02 27.48
CA SER A 40 16.18 -2.70 26.89
C SER A 40 17.41 -2.47 26.01
N HIS A 41 17.45 -3.04 24.81
CA HIS A 41 18.28 -2.48 23.76
C HIS A 41 17.66 -1.18 23.22
N ALA A 42 18.51 -0.17 23.01
CA ALA A 42 18.10 1.08 22.35
C ALA A 42 17.74 0.84 20.87
N ASP A 43 18.45 -0.07 20.21
CA ASP A 43 18.23 -0.49 18.83
C ASP A 43 18.36 -2.02 18.73
N LEU A 44 17.51 -2.67 17.93
CA LEU A 44 17.56 -4.11 17.65
C LEU A 44 18.16 -4.34 16.25
N ASP A 45 18.86 -5.46 16.05
CA ASP A 45 19.40 -5.82 14.73
C ASP A 45 18.38 -6.64 13.94
N SER A 46 18.14 -6.29 12.68
CA SER A 46 17.25 -7.06 11.80
C SER A 46 17.67 -8.53 11.59
N ARG A 47 18.96 -8.85 11.79
CA ARG A 47 19.50 -10.21 11.65
C ARG A 47 19.07 -11.16 12.77
N ASP A 48 18.65 -10.61 13.90
CA ASP A 48 18.20 -11.37 15.06
C ASP A 48 16.70 -11.72 14.97
N TYR A 49 16.06 -11.37 13.85
CA TYR A 49 14.62 -11.54 13.65
C TYR A 49 14.30 -12.25 12.32
N ALA A 50 13.37 -13.20 12.38
CA ALA A 50 12.67 -13.73 11.23
C ALA A 50 11.38 -12.93 10.98
N CYS A 51 10.98 -12.77 9.72
CA CYS A 51 9.77 -12.06 9.31
C CYS A 51 8.79 -13.05 8.69
N GLU A 52 7.56 -13.08 9.20
CA GLU A 52 6.50 -13.97 8.76
C GLU A 52 5.20 -13.18 8.51
N LEU A 53 4.44 -13.62 7.51
CA LEU A 53 3.06 -13.18 7.31
C LEU A 53 2.15 -14.02 8.22
N ASP A 54 1.64 -13.40 9.28
CA ASP A 54 0.82 -14.04 10.32
C ASP A 54 -0.59 -14.34 9.78
N SER A 55 -1.17 -13.41 9.03
CA SER A 55 -2.43 -13.61 8.32
C SER A 55 -2.56 -12.71 7.08
N ALA A 56 -3.41 -13.13 6.14
CA ALA A 56 -3.89 -12.32 5.02
C ALA A 56 -5.25 -12.82 4.54
N VAL A 57 -6.21 -11.91 4.42
CA VAL A 57 -7.53 -12.15 3.85
C VAL A 57 -7.56 -11.56 2.43
N SER A 58 -7.59 -12.41 1.42
CA SER A 58 -7.65 -11.95 0.02
C SER A 58 -9.01 -11.32 -0.33
N LYS A 59 -9.21 -10.03 0.00
CA LYS A 59 -10.43 -9.26 -0.32
C LYS A 59 -10.30 -8.50 -1.65
N ILE A 60 -9.12 -8.00 -1.98
CA ILE A 60 -8.78 -7.39 -3.27
C ILE A 60 -7.55 -8.11 -3.83
N PRO A 61 -7.47 -8.39 -5.16
CA PRO A 61 -6.28 -9.00 -5.75
C PRO A 61 -5.04 -8.15 -5.50
N PHE A 62 -4.13 -8.67 -4.68
CA PHE A 62 -2.87 -8.06 -4.31
C PHE A 62 -1.98 -9.15 -3.73
N ASP A 63 -0.87 -9.43 -4.42
CA ASP A 63 0.17 -10.32 -3.94
C ASP A 63 1.28 -9.48 -3.33
N SER A 64 1.74 -9.85 -2.14
CA SER A 64 2.77 -9.11 -1.43
C SER A 64 3.55 -10.01 -0.49
N LYS A 65 4.86 -10.03 -0.71
CA LYS A 65 5.83 -10.58 0.23
C LYS A 65 6.50 -9.44 0.96
N ILE A 66 6.56 -9.52 2.29
CA ILE A 66 7.19 -8.51 3.14
C ILE A 66 8.31 -9.19 3.92
N ILE A 67 9.48 -8.57 3.92
CA ILE A 67 10.65 -8.99 4.70
C ILE A 67 11.20 -7.80 5.49
N LEU A 68 11.96 -8.10 6.55
CA LEU A 68 12.85 -7.10 7.14
C LEU A 68 13.90 -6.70 6.12
N ARG A 69 14.17 -5.40 6.01
CA ARG A 69 15.25 -4.91 5.14
C ARG A 69 16.57 -5.47 5.66
N PRO A 70 17.34 -6.21 4.84
CA PRO A 70 18.60 -6.78 5.27
C PRO A 70 19.57 -5.72 5.80
N HIS A 71 20.37 -6.09 6.80
CA HIS A 71 21.40 -5.24 7.39
C HIS A 71 20.87 -3.89 7.90
N SER A 72 19.64 -3.88 8.44
CA SER A 72 19.03 -2.71 9.05
C SER A 72 18.96 -2.82 10.58
N PHE A 73 18.86 -1.67 11.24
CA PHE A 73 18.58 -1.56 12.66
C PHE A 73 17.14 -1.11 12.88
N MET A 74 16.51 -1.64 13.92
CA MET A 74 15.17 -1.29 14.37
C MET A 74 15.29 -0.35 15.57
N GLN A 75 14.88 0.90 15.39
CA GLN A 75 15.12 1.96 16.35
C GLN A 75 14.01 2.02 17.40
N LYS A 76 14.33 1.99 18.69
CA LYS A 76 13.30 2.15 19.73
C LYS A 76 12.80 3.60 19.74
N ILE A 77 11.49 3.79 19.60
CA ILE A 77 10.85 5.12 19.61
C ILE A 77 9.93 5.33 20.82
N TYR A 78 9.38 4.25 21.39
CA TYR A 78 8.61 4.24 22.64
C TYR A 78 8.86 2.96 23.43
N GLU A 79 8.31 2.87 24.65
CA GLU A 79 8.53 1.74 25.58
C GLU A 79 8.35 0.37 24.91
N SER A 80 7.29 0.23 24.10
CA SER A 80 6.91 -0.99 23.40
C SER A 80 6.89 -0.84 21.88
N VAL A 81 7.50 0.20 21.30
CA VAL A 81 7.42 0.47 19.86
C VAL A 81 8.80 0.70 19.26
N TYR A 82 9.09 -0.06 18.20
CA TYR A 82 10.28 0.06 17.37
C TYR A 82 9.91 0.56 15.98
N LEU A 83 10.81 1.30 15.36
CA LEU A 83 10.73 1.72 13.99
C LEU A 83 11.55 0.73 13.15
N VAL A 84 10.87 -0.04 12.30
CA VAL A 84 11.45 -1.13 11.50
C VAL A 84 11.53 -0.75 10.03
N LYS A 85 12.63 -1.14 9.36
CA LYS A 85 12.76 -0.98 7.90
C LYS A 85 12.33 -2.26 7.22
N LEU A 86 11.37 -2.15 6.33
CA LEU A 86 10.80 -3.26 5.58
C LEU A 86 11.14 -3.14 4.10
N GLN A 87 11.18 -4.28 3.45
CA GLN A 87 11.19 -4.41 2.00
C GLN A 87 9.99 -5.26 1.59
N SER A 88 9.19 -4.76 0.67
CA SER A 88 8.05 -5.47 0.12
C SER A 88 8.26 -5.68 -1.38
N THR A 89 8.00 -6.90 -1.83
CA THR A 89 7.87 -7.23 -3.25
C THR A 89 6.40 -7.56 -3.50
N PHE A 90 5.76 -6.88 -4.44
CA PHE A 90 4.32 -6.93 -4.58
C PHE A 90 3.83 -6.70 -6.01
N ARG A 91 2.60 -7.12 -6.27
CA ARG A 91 1.89 -6.96 -7.53
C ARG A 91 0.41 -6.64 -7.29
N PHE A 92 -0.10 -5.64 -8.01
CA PHE A 92 -1.53 -5.31 -8.00
C PHE A 92 -2.29 -6.18 -9.01
N ALA A 93 -3.62 -6.09 -9.03
CA ALA A 93 -4.42 -6.60 -10.14
C ALA A 93 -3.90 -6.08 -11.48
N ASP A 94 -3.88 -6.90 -12.53
CA ASP A 94 -3.21 -6.60 -13.81
C ASP A 94 -3.55 -5.21 -14.35
N ASN A 95 -4.85 -4.87 -14.42
CA ASN A 95 -5.30 -3.56 -14.91
C ASN A 95 -4.80 -2.36 -14.08
N VAL A 96 -4.58 -2.55 -12.78
CA VAL A 96 -4.03 -1.54 -11.87
C VAL A 96 -2.52 -1.49 -12.00
N HIS A 97 -1.87 -2.65 -12.11
CA HIS A 97 -0.42 -2.76 -12.28
C HIS A 97 0.02 -2.12 -13.61
N ASP A 98 -0.66 -2.44 -14.71
CA ASP A 98 -0.42 -1.90 -16.05
C ASP A 98 -0.57 -0.37 -16.06
N TYR A 99 -1.55 0.16 -15.32
CA TYR A 99 -1.73 1.61 -15.21
C TYR A 99 -0.51 2.31 -14.61
N PHE A 100 0.16 1.69 -13.63
CA PHE A 100 1.34 2.26 -12.98
C PHE A 100 2.66 1.89 -13.65
N THR A 101 2.67 0.90 -14.53
CA THR A 101 3.90 0.38 -15.14
C THR A 101 3.95 0.52 -16.66
N LEU A 102 2.88 1.04 -17.30
CA LEU A 102 2.64 1.03 -18.76
C LEU A 102 3.35 -0.16 -19.44
N ASP A 103 4.10 -0.08 -20.53
CA ASP A 103 4.86 -1.21 -21.11
C ASP A 103 5.97 -1.82 -20.20
N GLY A 104 5.65 -2.31 -19.00
CA GLY A 104 6.59 -2.95 -18.06
C GLY A 104 7.25 -4.23 -18.61
N CYS A 105 6.74 -4.75 -19.72
CA CYS A 105 7.47 -5.68 -20.57
C CYS A 105 8.60 -4.92 -21.29
N SER A 106 9.78 -4.88 -20.67
CA SER A 106 10.99 -4.51 -21.40
C SER A 106 11.15 -5.47 -22.59
N ALA A 107 10.97 -5.02 -23.83
CA ALA A 107 11.27 -5.84 -25.00
C ALA A 107 12.76 -6.29 -25.08
N LEU A 108 13.63 -5.77 -24.21
CA LEU A 108 15.03 -6.17 -24.06
C LEU A 108 15.21 -7.41 -23.18
N PHE A 109 14.22 -7.77 -22.36
CA PHE A 109 14.23 -8.94 -21.49
C PHE A 109 12.93 -9.71 -21.73
N ASP A 110 13.00 -10.96 -22.18
CA ASP A 110 11.82 -11.86 -22.35
C ASP A 110 11.18 -12.20 -20.98
N GLY A 111 10.71 -11.18 -20.25
CA GLY A 111 10.29 -11.27 -18.85
C GLY A 111 8.77 -11.17 -18.70
N GLU A 112 8.22 -12.03 -17.83
CA GLU A 112 6.87 -11.88 -17.28
C GLU A 112 6.76 -10.55 -16.50
N LEU A 113 5.54 -10.02 -16.37
CA LEU A 113 5.23 -8.76 -15.66
C LEU A 113 6.00 -8.67 -14.31
N GLU A 114 6.98 -7.78 -14.21
CA GLU A 114 7.88 -7.70 -13.05
C GLU A 114 7.15 -7.17 -11.80
N GLU A 115 7.36 -7.84 -10.67
CA GLU A 115 6.87 -7.41 -9.35
C GLU A 115 7.54 -6.09 -8.94
N LEU A 116 6.78 -5.18 -8.33
CA LEU A 116 7.34 -3.95 -7.78
C LEU A 116 8.05 -4.27 -6.47
N THR A 117 9.25 -3.74 -6.29
CA THR A 117 9.95 -3.79 -5.00
C THR A 117 10.00 -2.40 -4.39
N ALA A 118 9.63 -2.29 -3.11
CA ALA A 118 9.71 -1.05 -2.36
C ALA A 118 10.36 -1.27 -1.00
N THR A 119 10.98 -0.21 -0.49
CA THR A 119 11.42 -0.15 0.90
C THR A 119 10.75 1.01 1.61
N TYR A 120 10.46 0.81 2.88
CA TYR A 120 9.79 1.79 3.72
C TYR A 120 10.03 1.50 5.19
N THR A 121 9.64 2.45 6.02
CA THR A 121 9.76 2.35 7.46
C THR A 121 8.37 2.27 8.09
N ALA A 122 8.17 1.33 9.01
CA ALA A 122 6.92 1.11 9.72
C ALA A 122 7.17 0.96 11.24
N PRO A 123 6.23 1.34 12.12
CA PRO A 123 6.25 1.01 13.52
C PRO A 123 5.87 -0.46 13.73
N ALA A 124 6.63 -1.14 14.60
CA ALA A 124 6.33 -2.47 15.11
C ALA A 124 6.20 -2.42 16.64
N VAL A 125 5.18 -3.11 17.16
CA VAL A 125 4.83 -3.11 18.59
C VAL A 125 5.26 -4.43 19.21
N VAL A 126 5.85 -4.38 20.41
CA VAL A 126 6.25 -5.56 21.18
C VAL A 126 5.01 -6.31 21.68
N LEU A 127 4.89 -7.59 21.32
CA LEU A 127 3.83 -8.48 21.78
C LEU A 127 4.23 -9.14 23.11
N GLY A 128 4.24 -8.36 24.19
CA GLY A 128 4.44 -8.87 25.56
C GLY A 128 5.87 -9.34 25.88
N ALA A 129 6.02 -10.08 26.98
CA ALA A 129 7.32 -10.52 27.53
C ALA A 129 7.81 -11.89 26.99
N LEU A 130 7.07 -12.52 26.07
CA LEU A 130 7.48 -13.76 25.43
C LEU A 130 8.25 -13.43 24.15
N ASP A 131 9.52 -13.82 24.12
CA ASP A 131 10.41 -13.90 22.95
C ASP A 131 10.62 -12.61 22.13
N TYR A 132 10.38 -11.42 22.70
CA TYR A 132 10.53 -10.12 22.01
C TYR A 132 9.87 -10.05 20.63
N ALA A 133 8.81 -10.83 20.40
CA ALA A 133 8.10 -10.82 19.13
C ALA A 133 7.52 -9.43 18.86
N LEU A 134 7.62 -8.96 17.61
CA LEU A 134 7.08 -7.67 17.19
C LEU A 134 5.94 -7.89 16.19
N TYR A 135 4.94 -7.03 16.26
CA TYR A 135 3.86 -6.96 15.28
C TYR A 135 3.95 -5.65 14.52
N VAL A 136 4.07 -5.71 13.19
CA VAL A 136 4.09 -4.52 12.34
C VAL A 136 2.68 -3.95 12.29
N SER A 137 2.52 -2.68 12.64
CA SER A 137 1.19 -2.06 12.64
C SER A 137 0.67 -1.86 11.22
N ASN A 138 -0.52 -2.39 10.93
CA ASN A 138 -1.25 -2.12 9.68
C ASN A 138 -1.74 -0.67 9.60
N LYS A 139 -1.80 0.05 10.72
CA LYS A 139 -2.24 1.45 10.77
C LYS A 139 -1.11 2.44 10.49
N ALA A 140 0.05 1.94 10.09
CA ALA A 140 1.23 2.75 9.87
C ALA A 140 1.21 3.51 8.55
N GLU A 141 1.71 4.75 8.59
CA GLU A 141 2.15 5.43 7.37
C GLU A 141 3.50 4.84 6.94
N LEU A 142 3.63 4.47 5.66
CA LEU A 142 4.90 4.01 5.10
C LEU A 142 5.83 5.21 4.92
N LYS A 143 6.55 5.54 5.99
CA LYS A 143 7.51 6.64 5.97
C LYS A 143 8.70 6.27 5.09
N ASP A 144 9.18 7.24 4.33
CA ASP A 144 10.33 7.07 3.43
C ASP A 144 10.12 6.01 2.35
N PHE A 145 8.86 5.75 1.95
CA PHE A 145 8.53 4.81 0.88
C PHE A 145 9.26 5.15 -0.41
N ARG A 146 10.02 4.18 -0.92
CA ARG A 146 10.77 4.29 -2.17
C ARG A 146 10.70 2.98 -2.92
N LEU A 147 10.37 3.06 -4.20
CA LEU A 147 10.60 1.94 -5.11
C LEU A 147 12.10 1.70 -5.26
N GLU A 148 12.47 0.44 -5.31
CA GLU A 148 13.83 -0.04 -5.55
C GLU A 148 13.83 -0.97 -6.78
N GLY A 149 14.99 -1.11 -7.43
CA GLY A 149 15.18 -1.99 -8.58
C GLY A 149 15.37 -1.27 -9.92
N TYR A 150 15.33 -2.04 -11.01
CA TYR A 150 15.74 -1.61 -12.35
C TYR A 150 14.76 -0.63 -13.02
N HIS A 151 13.55 -0.48 -12.47
CA HIS A 151 12.49 0.35 -13.07
C HIS A 151 12.70 1.86 -12.92
N GLU A 152 13.76 2.32 -12.24
CA GLU A 152 13.88 3.74 -11.87
C GLU A 152 13.90 4.68 -13.09
N SER A 153 14.56 4.32 -14.20
CA SER A 153 14.56 5.14 -15.42
C SER A 153 13.20 5.16 -16.11
N TYR A 154 12.58 3.98 -16.24
CA TYR A 154 11.26 3.81 -16.85
C TYR A 154 10.17 4.57 -16.09
N ILE A 155 10.14 4.42 -14.76
CA ILE A 155 9.16 5.08 -13.90
C ILE A 155 9.36 6.59 -13.90
N ARG A 156 10.59 7.10 -14.03
CA ARG A 156 10.84 8.54 -14.10
C ARG A 156 10.21 9.18 -15.33
N GLU A 157 10.27 8.53 -16.49
CA GLU A 157 9.64 9.01 -17.72
C GLU A 157 8.12 9.00 -17.59
N LEU A 158 7.54 7.86 -17.19
CA LEU A 158 6.10 7.73 -16.95
C LEU A 158 5.59 8.76 -15.93
N ALA A 159 6.30 8.92 -14.81
CA ALA A 159 5.93 9.88 -13.77
C ALA A 159 5.97 11.32 -14.29
N ALA A 160 6.91 11.65 -15.17
CA ALA A 160 7.00 12.97 -15.77
C ALA A 160 5.85 13.23 -16.75
N GLU A 161 5.56 12.28 -17.63
CA GLU A 161 4.49 12.39 -18.64
C GLU A 161 3.11 12.50 -18.01
N ARG A 162 2.86 11.73 -16.94
CA ARG A 162 1.56 11.64 -16.29
C ARG A 162 1.51 12.35 -14.93
N CYS A 163 2.43 13.28 -14.69
CA CYS A 163 2.56 13.98 -13.42
C CYS A 163 1.24 14.65 -12.96
N ALA A 164 0.52 15.31 -13.87
CA ALA A 164 -0.76 15.96 -13.55
C ALA A 164 -1.85 14.94 -13.21
N GLU A 165 -1.83 13.79 -13.87
CA GLU A 165 -2.75 12.68 -13.66
C GLU A 165 -2.55 12.06 -12.27
N PHE A 166 -1.30 11.70 -11.93
CA PHE A 166 -0.95 11.18 -10.62
C PHE A 166 -1.17 12.21 -9.51
N ALA A 167 -0.94 13.50 -9.78
CA ALA A 167 -1.24 14.57 -8.83
C ALA A 167 -2.74 14.68 -8.53
N ALA A 168 -3.61 14.45 -9.53
CA ALA A 168 -5.06 14.43 -9.35
C ALA A 168 -5.54 13.13 -8.68
N LEU A 169 -4.83 12.02 -8.91
CA LEU A 169 -5.13 10.72 -8.30
C LEU A 169 -4.74 10.64 -6.82
N LEU A 170 -3.61 11.24 -6.45
CA LEU A 170 -3.04 11.10 -5.11
C LEU A 170 -4.03 11.42 -3.97
N PRO A 171 -4.83 12.50 -4.00
CA PRO A 171 -5.81 12.78 -2.95
C PRO A 171 -6.85 11.68 -2.75
N TRP A 172 -7.26 10.99 -3.83
CA TRP A 172 -8.17 9.84 -3.75
C TRP A 172 -7.51 8.67 -3.02
N LEU A 173 -6.29 8.31 -3.44
CA LEU A 173 -5.53 7.21 -2.83
C LEU A 173 -5.21 7.49 -1.36
N GLU A 174 -4.81 8.72 -1.03
CA GLU A 174 -4.57 9.15 0.34
C GLU A 174 -5.83 9.02 1.20
N HIS A 175 -6.98 9.39 0.64
CA HIS A 175 -8.24 9.29 1.35
C HIS A 175 -8.67 7.84 1.60
N PHE A 176 -8.45 6.93 0.65
CA PHE A 176 -8.78 5.51 0.84
C PHE A 176 -8.03 4.89 2.03
N TRP A 177 -6.70 5.01 2.06
CA TRP A 177 -5.93 4.40 3.13
C TRP A 177 -6.18 5.09 4.48
N GLN A 178 -6.32 6.42 4.52
CA GLN A 178 -6.61 7.15 5.76
C GLN A 178 -7.94 6.76 6.35
N ARG A 179 -8.97 6.53 5.51
CA ARG A 179 -10.27 6.08 6.00
C ARG A 179 -10.19 4.65 6.51
N LEU A 180 -9.47 3.77 5.83
CA LEU A 180 -9.27 2.39 6.29
C LEU A 180 -8.52 2.32 7.63
N SER A 181 -7.47 3.13 7.83
CA SER A 181 -6.62 3.07 9.03
C SER A 181 -7.29 3.52 10.33
N VAL A 182 -8.33 4.35 10.23
CA VAL A 182 -9.08 4.89 11.39
C VAL A 182 -10.38 4.15 11.69
N LEU A 183 -10.79 3.19 10.85
CA LEU A 183 -12.01 2.41 11.12
C LEU A 183 -11.75 1.35 12.19
N GLU A 184 -12.66 1.26 13.15
CA GLU A 184 -12.59 0.30 14.26
C GLU A 184 -13.72 -0.75 14.21
N GLY A 185 -14.79 -0.50 13.45
CA GLY A 185 -15.94 -1.40 13.32
C GLY A 185 -15.85 -2.31 12.10
N GLU A 186 -16.04 -3.62 12.30
CA GLU A 186 -16.05 -4.60 11.19
C GLU A 186 -17.12 -4.33 10.12
N PRO A 187 -18.38 -3.95 10.46
CA PRO A 187 -19.40 -3.67 9.44
C PRO A 187 -19.02 -2.50 8.54
N GLU A 188 -18.54 -1.41 9.12
CA GLU A 188 -18.11 -0.20 8.41
C GLU A 188 -16.85 -0.48 7.58
N PHE A 189 -15.90 -1.23 8.13
CA PHE A 189 -14.71 -1.68 7.42
C PHE A 189 -15.09 -2.52 6.19
N ASN A 190 -15.90 -3.56 6.37
CA ASN A 190 -16.34 -4.43 5.28
C ASN A 190 -17.17 -3.67 4.24
N HIS A 191 -17.97 -2.68 4.66
CA HIS A 191 -18.68 -1.81 3.73
C HIS A 191 -17.71 -0.99 2.86
N LEU A 192 -16.71 -0.36 3.47
CA LEU A 192 -15.69 0.39 2.74
C LEU A 192 -14.89 -0.51 1.80
N VAL A 193 -14.48 -1.70 2.26
CA VAL A 193 -13.77 -2.68 1.41
C VAL A 193 -14.59 -3.04 0.17
N LYS A 194 -15.91 -3.25 0.31
CA LYS A 194 -16.79 -3.51 -0.85
C LYS A 194 -16.83 -2.34 -1.83
N GLN A 195 -16.77 -1.09 -1.36
CA GLN A 195 -16.68 0.07 -2.23
C GLN A 195 -15.33 0.11 -2.96
N LEU A 196 -14.23 -0.18 -2.26
CA LEU A 196 -12.88 -0.22 -2.85
C LEU A 196 -12.72 -1.34 -3.88
N GLN A 197 -13.37 -2.50 -3.69
CA GLN A 197 -13.43 -3.57 -4.69
C GLN A 197 -14.02 -3.10 -6.03
N VAL A 198 -14.85 -2.05 -6.04
CA VAL A 198 -15.39 -1.45 -7.27
C VAL A 198 -14.50 -0.33 -7.80
N ILE A 199 -13.91 0.47 -6.91
CA ILE A 199 -13.15 1.68 -7.26
C ILE A 199 -11.73 1.36 -7.74
N VAL A 200 -11.00 0.50 -7.02
CA VAL A 200 -9.58 0.20 -7.30
C VAL A 200 -9.39 -0.34 -8.74
N PRO A 201 -10.23 -1.24 -9.27
CA PRO A 201 -10.11 -1.68 -10.66
C PRO A 201 -10.39 -0.60 -11.72
N LYS A 202 -10.79 0.60 -11.30
CA LYS A 202 -11.07 1.76 -12.17
C LYS A 202 -10.15 2.93 -11.86
N ILE A 203 -8.98 2.66 -11.29
CA ILE A 203 -8.03 3.70 -10.87
C ILE A 203 -7.61 4.62 -12.03
N ASP A 204 -7.60 4.08 -13.25
CA ASP A 204 -7.35 4.77 -14.51
C ASP A 204 -8.39 5.84 -14.83
N GLN A 205 -9.54 5.82 -14.18
CA GLN A 205 -10.65 6.76 -14.40
C GLN A 205 -10.89 7.63 -13.16
N VAL A 206 -10.43 7.20 -11.98
CA VAL A 206 -10.70 7.90 -10.72
C VAL A 206 -10.16 9.34 -10.74
N HIS A 207 -8.99 9.57 -11.34
CA HIS A 207 -8.38 10.89 -11.42
C HIS A 207 -9.18 11.90 -12.27
N LEU A 208 -10.09 11.43 -13.12
CA LEU A 208 -10.97 12.29 -13.94
C LEU A 208 -12.09 12.92 -13.09
N TYR A 209 -12.31 12.41 -11.87
CA TYR A 209 -13.30 12.92 -10.94
C TYR A 209 -12.70 13.94 -9.99
N ASP A 210 -13.36 15.09 -9.88
CA ASP A 210 -12.97 16.18 -8.99
C ASP A 210 -13.07 15.76 -7.52
N PHE A 211 -11.92 15.42 -6.93
CA PHE A 211 -11.85 14.99 -5.54
C PHE A 211 -12.42 16.04 -4.58
N ALA A 212 -12.33 17.35 -4.84
CA ALA A 212 -12.88 18.35 -3.93
C ALA A 212 -14.42 18.36 -3.95
N LYS A 213 -15.02 18.25 -5.15
CA LYS A 213 -16.48 18.11 -5.29
C LYS A 213 -16.98 16.83 -4.66
N TYR A 214 -16.29 15.71 -4.89
CA TYR A 214 -16.67 14.44 -4.28
C TYR A 214 -16.39 14.44 -2.79
N LYS A 215 -15.26 14.95 -2.29
CA LYS A 215 -14.94 15.02 -0.85
C LYS A 215 -16.03 15.74 -0.07
N LEU A 216 -16.57 16.85 -0.58
CA LEU A 216 -17.71 17.50 0.05
C LEU A 216 -18.91 16.53 0.15
N LEU A 217 -19.24 15.82 -0.94
CA LEU A 217 -20.29 14.81 -0.97
C LEU A 217 -19.98 13.60 -0.06
N LEU A 218 -18.74 13.11 -0.02
CA LEU A 218 -18.26 12.02 0.84
C LEU A 218 -18.32 12.42 2.31
N THR A 219 -18.05 13.68 2.63
CA THR A 219 -18.14 14.21 4.00
C THR A 219 -19.60 14.34 4.44
N MET A 220 -20.51 14.64 3.51
CA MET A 220 -21.95 14.74 3.76
C MET A 220 -22.66 13.37 3.79
N ALA A 221 -22.17 12.40 3.02
CA ALA A 221 -22.75 11.05 2.89
C ALA A 221 -22.05 9.97 3.73
N GLY A 222 -20.85 10.25 4.25
CA GLY A 222 -20.06 9.33 5.07
C GLY A 222 -19.45 8.13 4.34
N ASP A 223 -19.69 7.96 3.04
CA ASP A 223 -19.32 6.77 2.25
C ASP A 223 -18.93 7.09 0.80
N PHE A 224 -18.33 6.13 0.06
CA PHE A 224 -17.98 6.28 -1.36
C PHE A 224 -19.11 5.95 -2.34
N SER A 225 -20.35 5.80 -1.86
CA SER A 225 -21.49 5.35 -2.67
C SER A 225 -21.74 6.24 -3.90
N PRO A 226 -21.59 7.58 -3.85
CA PRO A 226 -21.76 8.41 -5.05
C PRO A 226 -20.78 8.07 -6.18
N LEU A 227 -19.50 7.84 -5.84
CA LEU A 227 -18.49 7.46 -6.83
C LEU A 227 -18.75 6.05 -7.36
N VAL A 228 -19.07 5.10 -6.48
CA VAL A 228 -19.41 3.73 -6.86
C VAL A 228 -20.59 3.70 -7.83
N ASN A 229 -21.67 4.42 -7.51
CA ASN A 229 -22.86 4.52 -8.34
C ASN A 229 -22.52 5.11 -9.72
N HIS A 230 -21.67 6.14 -9.78
CA HIS A 230 -21.26 6.74 -11.04
C HIS A 230 -20.42 5.77 -11.90
N LEU A 231 -19.43 5.10 -11.31
CA LEU A 231 -18.58 4.12 -12.00
C LEU A 231 -19.40 2.93 -12.51
N GLN A 232 -20.42 2.50 -11.75
CA GLN A 232 -21.32 1.42 -12.15
C GLN A 232 -22.34 1.86 -13.21
N ALA A 233 -22.88 3.09 -13.13
CA ALA A 233 -23.78 3.63 -14.14
C ALA A 233 -23.08 3.79 -15.49
N ALA A 234 -21.83 4.25 -15.51
CA ALA A 234 -21.02 4.33 -16.72
C ALA A 234 -20.84 2.96 -17.39
N LYS A 235 -20.78 1.87 -16.61
CA LYS A 235 -20.74 0.49 -17.12
C LYS A 235 -22.03 0.10 -17.83
N GLN A 236 -23.19 0.54 -17.34
CA GLN A 236 -24.49 0.23 -17.94
C GLN A 236 -24.69 0.94 -19.30
N THR A 237 -24.24 2.18 -19.44
CA THR A 237 -24.34 2.91 -20.72
C THR A 237 -23.49 2.29 -21.82
N VAL A 238 -22.32 1.72 -21.50
CA VAL A 238 -21.46 1.04 -22.48
C VAL A 238 -22.07 -0.29 -22.95
N VAL A 239 -22.71 -1.03 -22.05
CA VAL A 239 -23.37 -2.32 -22.38
C VAL A 239 -24.65 -2.12 -23.22
N VAL A 240 -25.36 -1.00 -23.05
CA VAL A 240 -26.56 -0.70 -23.85
C VAL A 240 -26.21 -0.15 -25.24
N SER A 241 -24.97 0.27 -25.47
CA SER A 241 -24.52 0.91 -26.71
C SER A 241 -23.84 -0.04 -27.71
N THR A 242 -23.84 -1.35 -27.45
CA THR A 242 -23.34 -2.35 -28.40
C THR A 242 -24.51 -2.96 -29.19
N PRO A 243 -24.65 -2.66 -30.51
CA PRO A 243 -25.66 -3.26 -31.37
C PRO A 243 -25.38 -4.72 -31.70
#